data_AF-A0A7S4EQL3-F1
#
_entry.id   AF-A0A7S4EQL3-F1
#
_cell.length_a   1.000
_cell.length_b   1.000
_cell.length_c   1.000
_cell.angle_alpha   90.00
_cell.angle_beta   90.00
_cell.angle_gamma   90.00
#
_symmetry.space_group_name_H-M   'P 1'
#
loop_
_entity.id
_entity.type
_entity.pdbx_description
1 polymer ?
#
loop_
_entity_poly.entity_id
_entity_poly.type
_entity_poly.pdbx_seq_one_letter_code
_entity_poly.pdbx_strand_id
1 'polypeptide(L)'
;QPSTSSQPSSEPSSEPSTFCESLCSSIRPAVEVSGNDFRNLVSSCLSRGICEPGLPMNCWDVSSVKDMSNSFHGQQSFNDPLSCWDTSGVTSMYYMFHQASAFNQAINSWDTSSVTSMNYMFNEASVFNRPIDSWNTSSVATLFRTFRHASAFNQPIDSWNTSSVASMAWTFNGASTFNHPINSWDTSSVASMRDIFSYAYAFNQPIDSWDTSSVTNIGYMFLGAHAYNPSERSSQPSSSSQPSSQPSSQPSTICDSAACMLRFIMLMLSTNQLIHGILQVSKT
;
A
#
# COMPACT_ATOMS: atom_id res chain seq x y z
N GLN A 1 31.98 -24.93 -27.90
CA GLN A 1 31.61 -23.89 -26.92
C GLN A 1 30.22 -24.22 -26.40
N PRO A 2 30.05 -24.56 -25.11
CA PRO A 2 28.75 -24.49 -24.46
C PRO A 2 28.65 -23.21 -23.64
N SER A 3 27.55 -22.50 -23.86
CA SER A 3 27.09 -21.29 -23.18
C SER A 3 26.79 -21.57 -21.71
N THR A 4 27.47 -20.85 -20.82
CA THR A 4 27.21 -20.81 -19.38
C THR A 4 25.96 -19.97 -19.10
N SER A 5 24.86 -20.62 -18.70
CA SER A 5 23.71 -19.95 -18.09
C SER A 5 24.05 -19.67 -16.62
N SER A 6 24.27 -18.41 -16.28
CA SER A 6 24.36 -17.93 -14.90
C SER A 6 22.96 -17.89 -14.27
N GLN A 7 22.72 -18.76 -13.29
CA GLN A 7 21.61 -18.64 -12.34
C GLN A 7 21.70 -17.29 -11.58
N PRO A 8 20.58 -16.67 -11.19
CA PRO A 8 20.60 -15.65 -10.17
C PRO A 8 20.90 -16.31 -8.83
N SER A 9 21.98 -15.85 -8.20
CA SER A 9 22.39 -16.17 -6.84
C SER A 9 21.27 -15.86 -5.85
N SER A 10 20.85 -16.90 -5.12
CA SER A 10 20.08 -16.79 -3.89
C SER A 10 20.85 -15.95 -2.87
N GLU A 11 20.26 -14.83 -2.44
CA GLU A 11 20.74 -14.04 -1.31
C GLU A 11 20.66 -14.89 -0.02
N PRO A 12 21.66 -14.82 0.89
CA PRO A 12 21.62 -15.58 2.12
C PRO A 12 20.64 -14.96 3.10
N SER A 13 19.70 -15.79 3.56
CA SER A 13 18.73 -15.53 4.62
C SER A 13 19.35 -15.53 6.03
N SER A 14 20.52 -14.90 6.22
CA SER A 14 21.16 -14.79 7.54
C SER A 14 20.89 -13.41 8.15
N GLU A 15 20.34 -13.44 9.37
CA GLU A 15 19.76 -12.37 10.17
C GLU A 15 20.28 -10.93 9.97
N PRO A 16 19.38 -9.92 9.90
CA PRO A 16 19.73 -8.49 9.79
C PRO A 16 20.68 -7.99 10.89
N SER A 17 20.68 -8.63 12.06
CA SER A 17 21.49 -8.26 13.23
C SER A 17 22.99 -8.26 12.91
N THR A 18 23.50 -9.35 12.36
CA THR A 18 24.94 -9.51 12.06
C THR A 18 25.44 -8.58 10.95
N PHE A 19 24.58 -8.26 9.97
CA PHE A 19 24.92 -7.32 8.89
C PHE A 19 25.11 -5.90 9.43
N CYS A 20 24.17 -5.44 10.25
CA CYS A 20 24.21 -4.11 10.84
C CYS A 20 25.34 -3.94 11.86
N GLU A 21 25.64 -4.98 12.64
CA GLU A 21 26.81 -5.02 13.53
C GLU A 21 28.14 -4.95 12.77
N SER A 22 28.21 -5.49 11.56
CA SER A 22 29.42 -5.45 10.74
C SER A 22 29.63 -4.12 10.01
N LEU A 23 28.55 -3.46 9.62
CA LEU A 23 28.57 -2.20 8.87
C LEU A 23 28.71 -0.98 9.77
N CYS A 24 28.06 -1.02 10.92
CA CYS A 24 28.08 0.06 11.89
C CYS A 24 29.17 -0.23 12.91
N SER A 25 29.91 0.81 13.34
CA SER A 25 30.83 0.63 14.45
C SER A 25 30.07 0.19 15.71
N SER A 26 30.78 -0.34 16.71
CA SER A 26 30.19 -0.71 18.00
C SER A 26 29.51 0.47 18.72
N ILE A 27 29.72 1.70 18.25
CA ILE A 27 29.12 2.92 18.80
C ILE A 27 28.20 3.53 17.74
N ARG A 28 26.91 3.23 17.86
CA ARG A 28 25.87 3.86 17.05
C ARG A 28 25.49 5.21 17.65
N PRO A 29 25.39 6.29 16.85
CA PRO A 29 24.97 7.58 17.37
C PRO A 29 23.51 7.54 17.79
N ALA A 30 23.25 7.79 19.08
CA ALA A 30 21.90 7.86 19.60
C ALA A 30 21.15 9.07 19.04
N VAL A 31 19.94 8.83 18.52
CA VAL A 31 19.02 9.87 18.08
C VAL A 31 17.88 9.97 19.10
N GLU A 32 17.96 10.97 19.95
CA GLU A 32 17.00 11.19 21.06
C GLU A 32 15.90 12.21 20.71
N VAL A 33 15.84 12.67 19.47
CA VAL A 33 14.86 13.63 18.97
C VAL A 33 13.75 12.94 18.17
N SER A 34 12.57 13.54 18.11
CA SER A 34 11.40 13.02 17.38
C SER A 34 10.67 14.12 16.62
N GLY A 35 9.80 13.75 15.68
CA GLY A 35 8.93 14.65 14.95
C GLY A 35 9.72 15.69 14.16
N ASN A 36 9.42 16.97 14.38
CA ASN A 36 10.09 18.06 13.66
C ASN A 36 11.61 18.07 13.84
N ASP A 37 12.11 17.76 15.02
CA ASP A 37 13.55 17.79 15.30
C ASP A 37 14.27 16.64 14.60
N PHE A 38 13.65 15.45 14.57
CA PHE A 38 14.17 14.32 13.79
C PHE A 38 14.16 14.62 12.28
N ARG A 39 13.08 15.21 11.75
CA ARG A 39 13.03 15.68 10.36
C ARG A 39 14.13 16.69 10.06
N ASN A 40 14.36 17.65 10.95
CA ASN A 40 15.40 18.66 10.77
C ASN A 40 16.80 18.04 10.76
N LEU A 41 17.04 17.04 11.62
CA LEU A 41 18.27 16.25 11.64
C LEU A 41 18.51 15.52 10.31
N VAL A 42 17.50 14.80 9.80
CA VAL A 42 17.56 14.11 8.50
C VAL A 42 17.83 15.12 7.38
N SER A 43 17.08 16.23 7.33
CA SER A 43 17.25 17.28 6.32
C SER A 43 18.65 17.92 6.35
N SER A 44 19.21 18.14 7.54
CA SER A 44 20.58 18.65 7.70
C SER A 44 21.62 17.67 7.15
N CYS A 45 21.48 16.37 7.46
CA CYS A 45 22.34 15.30 6.95
C CYS A 45 22.28 15.23 5.41
N LEU A 46 21.08 15.24 4.83
CA LEU A 46 20.89 15.13 3.37
C LEU A 46 21.33 16.38 2.59
N SER A 47 21.10 17.58 3.13
CA SER A 47 21.47 18.84 2.44
C SER A 47 22.98 19.11 2.45
N ARG A 48 23.69 18.67 3.50
CA ARG A 48 25.12 18.93 3.67
C ARG A 48 25.99 17.76 3.20
N GLY A 49 25.40 16.57 3.01
CA GLY A 49 26.12 15.32 2.75
C GLY A 49 26.99 14.86 3.94
N ILE A 50 26.80 15.46 5.11
CA ILE A 50 27.53 15.15 6.35
C ILE A 50 26.50 14.83 7.41
N CYS A 51 26.42 13.55 7.77
CA CYS A 51 25.49 13.05 8.77
C CYS A 51 26.26 12.99 10.10
N GLU A 52 26.05 13.98 10.95
CA GLU A 52 26.70 14.04 12.26
C GLU A 52 26.00 13.10 13.26
N PRO A 53 26.77 12.36 14.07
CA PRO A 53 28.23 12.28 14.12
C PRO A 53 28.80 11.23 13.16
N GLY A 54 29.45 11.70 12.09
CA GLY A 54 30.39 11.01 11.19
C GLY A 54 30.04 9.65 10.58
N LEU A 55 28.87 9.08 10.84
CA LEU A 55 28.47 7.75 10.39
C LEU A 55 27.31 7.83 9.39
N PRO A 56 27.20 6.89 8.44
CA PRO A 56 26.05 6.80 7.55
C PRO A 56 24.75 6.77 8.34
N MET A 57 23.70 7.41 7.83
CA MET A 57 22.41 7.50 8.50
C MET A 57 21.79 6.14 8.83
N ASN A 58 22.09 5.10 8.06
CA ASN A 58 21.73 3.71 8.37
C ASN A 58 22.18 3.29 9.78
N CYS A 59 23.30 3.83 10.27
CA CYS A 59 23.91 3.46 11.55
C CYS A 59 23.41 4.27 12.75
N TRP A 60 22.54 5.26 12.54
CA TRP A 60 21.90 5.96 13.64
C TRP A 60 21.09 5.00 14.51
N ASP A 61 21.26 5.08 15.82
CA ASP A 61 20.40 4.39 16.77
C ASP A 61 19.12 5.23 16.96
N VAL A 62 18.05 4.78 16.31
CA VAL A 62 16.74 5.43 16.32
C VAL A 62 15.74 4.75 17.27
N SER A 63 16.19 3.84 18.14
CA SER A 63 15.32 3.10 19.08
C SER A 63 14.50 4.01 20.00
N SER A 64 15.01 5.22 20.27
CA SER A 64 14.35 6.24 21.10
C SER A 64 13.39 7.14 20.31
N VAL A 65 13.43 7.10 18.98
CA VAL A 65 12.58 7.94 18.12
C VAL A 65 11.14 7.43 18.14
N LYS A 66 10.19 8.30 18.46
CA LYS A 66 8.75 7.99 18.51
C LYS A 66 8.00 8.44 17.28
N ASP A 67 8.40 9.58 16.72
CA ASP A 67 7.72 10.19 15.58
C ASP A 67 8.72 10.41 14.44
N MET A 68 8.52 9.68 13.33
CA MET A 68 9.29 9.79 12.09
C MET A 68 8.54 10.56 11.00
N SER A 69 7.52 11.33 11.38
CA SER A 69 6.67 12.03 10.42
C SER A 69 7.48 13.01 9.58
N ASN A 70 7.25 12.98 8.26
CA ASN A 70 7.88 13.85 7.26
C ASN A 70 9.41 13.75 7.13
N SER A 71 10.09 12.76 7.73
CA SER A 71 11.56 12.72 7.77
C SER A 71 12.23 12.75 6.40
N PHE A 72 11.64 12.11 5.38
CA PHE A 72 12.13 12.09 4.01
C PHE A 72 11.18 12.76 3.02
N HIS A 73 10.24 13.60 3.53
CA HIS A 73 9.28 14.29 2.68
C HIS A 73 10.01 15.18 1.67
N GLY A 74 9.77 14.93 0.38
CA GLY A 74 10.28 15.72 -0.73
C GLY A 74 11.75 15.44 -1.05
N GLN A 75 12.36 14.44 -0.42
CA GLN A 75 13.74 14.02 -0.68
C GLN A 75 13.78 13.18 -1.96
N GLN A 76 13.60 13.84 -3.12
CA GLN A 76 13.39 13.18 -4.41
C GLN A 76 14.56 12.26 -4.84
N SER A 77 15.79 12.55 -4.41
CA SER A 77 16.98 11.75 -4.73
C SER A 77 17.37 10.76 -3.64
N PHE A 78 16.66 10.72 -2.50
CA PHE A 78 17.05 9.88 -1.37
C PHE A 78 16.77 8.40 -1.65
N ASN A 79 17.82 7.58 -1.52
CA ASN A 79 17.73 6.13 -1.67
C ASN A 79 18.83 5.41 -0.87
N ASP A 80 19.30 5.99 0.24
CA ASP A 80 20.32 5.36 1.08
C ASP A 80 19.69 4.32 2.03
N PRO A 81 20.42 3.24 2.39
CA PRO A 81 19.88 2.16 3.22
C PRO A 81 19.46 2.64 4.61
N LEU A 82 18.39 2.04 5.14
CA LEU A 82 17.84 2.28 6.48
C LEU A 82 17.52 0.97 7.22
N SER A 83 18.05 -0.16 6.75
CA SER A 83 17.70 -1.50 7.24
C SER A 83 18.15 -1.77 8.68
N CYS A 84 19.08 -0.97 9.20
CA CYS A 84 19.63 -1.13 10.56
C CYS A 84 18.87 -0.36 11.64
N TRP A 85 17.86 0.41 11.26
CA TRP A 85 17.03 1.14 12.21
C TRP A 85 16.15 0.20 13.03
N ASP A 86 16.20 0.37 14.36
CA ASP A 86 15.22 -0.23 15.27
C ASP A 86 14.02 0.71 15.37
N THR A 87 12.92 0.34 14.71
CA THR A 87 11.69 1.12 14.65
C THR A 87 10.63 0.68 15.67
N SER A 88 10.95 -0.27 16.57
CA SER A 88 9.98 -0.84 17.53
C SER A 88 9.32 0.22 18.42
N GLY A 89 10.04 1.32 18.67
CA GLY A 89 9.58 2.47 19.43
C GLY A 89 8.68 3.45 18.66
N VAL A 90 8.61 3.38 17.33
CA VAL A 90 7.97 4.39 16.47
C VAL A 90 6.45 4.24 16.47
N THR A 91 5.74 5.35 16.65
CA THR A 91 4.27 5.41 16.66
C THR A 91 3.68 6.13 15.45
N SER A 92 4.45 7.00 14.77
CA SER A 92 4.02 7.72 13.57
C SER A 92 5.05 7.69 12.45
N MET A 93 4.60 7.32 11.25
CA MET A 93 5.33 7.36 9.98
C MET A 93 4.59 8.23 8.95
N TYR A 94 3.76 9.16 9.42
CA TYR A 94 2.96 10.08 8.61
C TYR A 94 3.84 10.84 7.61
N TYR A 95 3.52 10.79 6.31
CA TYR A 95 4.30 11.47 5.25
C TYR A 95 5.79 11.08 5.15
N MET A 96 6.24 10.00 5.80
CA MET A 96 7.68 9.74 5.96
C MET A 96 8.45 9.74 4.63
N PHE A 97 7.96 9.07 3.59
CA PHE A 97 8.54 9.03 2.23
C PHE A 97 7.66 9.73 1.19
N HIS A 98 6.81 10.66 1.61
CA HIS A 98 5.99 11.43 0.69
C HIS A 98 6.88 12.19 -0.32
N GLN A 99 6.66 11.97 -1.62
CA GLN A 99 7.45 12.56 -2.71
C GLN A 99 8.95 12.20 -2.70
N ALA A 100 9.34 11.14 -1.99
CA ALA A 100 10.69 10.56 -2.09
C ALA A 100 10.78 9.66 -3.32
N SER A 101 10.73 10.26 -4.51
CA SER A 101 10.50 9.55 -5.78
C SER A 101 11.57 8.54 -6.17
N ALA A 102 12.80 8.64 -5.65
CA ALA A 102 13.87 7.66 -5.88
C ALA A 102 13.96 6.54 -4.82
N PHE A 103 13.18 6.61 -3.73
CA PHE A 103 13.32 5.69 -2.60
C PHE A 103 12.85 4.27 -2.96
N ASN A 104 13.74 3.28 -2.78
CA ASN A 104 13.47 1.87 -3.09
C ASN A 104 14.32 0.91 -2.24
N GLN A 105 14.57 1.28 -0.97
CA GLN A 105 15.38 0.48 -0.06
C GLN A 105 14.57 -0.57 0.71
N ALA A 106 15.24 -1.65 1.10
CA ALA A 106 14.62 -2.72 1.88
C ALA A 106 14.35 -2.24 3.32
N ILE A 107 13.07 -2.30 3.71
CA ILE A 107 12.56 -1.87 5.02
C ILE A 107 11.56 -2.88 5.62
N ASN A 108 11.50 -4.10 5.07
CA ASN A 108 10.63 -5.17 5.58
C ASN A 108 10.99 -5.53 7.04
N SER A 109 12.26 -5.36 7.43
CA SER A 109 12.76 -5.66 8.78
C SER A 109 12.31 -4.68 9.87
N TRP A 110 11.64 -3.58 9.51
CA TRP A 110 11.13 -2.63 10.48
C TRP A 110 9.99 -3.23 11.31
N ASP A 111 10.06 -3.05 12.62
CA ASP A 111 8.95 -3.33 13.52
C ASP A 111 7.97 -2.15 13.47
N THR A 112 6.75 -2.43 12.99
CA THR A 112 5.66 -1.44 12.88
C THR A 112 4.54 -1.69 13.89
N SER A 113 4.70 -2.60 14.85
CA SER A 113 3.64 -3.01 15.79
C SER A 113 3.09 -1.86 16.65
N SER A 114 3.94 -0.86 16.92
CA SER A 114 3.58 0.37 17.65
C SER A 114 3.01 1.49 16.76
N VAL A 115 3.07 1.35 15.43
CA VAL A 115 2.69 2.42 14.50
C VAL A 115 1.18 2.53 14.37
N THR A 116 0.66 3.73 14.59
CA THR A 116 -0.79 4.02 14.47
C THR A 116 -1.12 4.90 13.26
N SER A 117 -0.13 5.60 12.70
CA SER A 117 -0.28 6.54 11.58
C SER A 117 0.71 6.27 10.46
N MET A 118 0.19 5.87 9.29
CA MET A 118 0.94 5.67 8.04
C MET A 118 0.32 6.43 6.84
N ASN A 119 -0.51 7.45 7.11
CA ASN A 119 -1.12 8.21 6.02
C ASN A 119 -0.03 8.87 5.18
N TYR A 120 -0.21 8.84 3.86
CA TYR A 120 0.74 9.39 2.87
C TYR A 120 2.16 8.80 2.90
N MET A 121 2.41 7.69 3.60
CA MET A 121 3.76 7.18 3.84
C MET A 121 4.60 7.05 2.57
N PHE A 122 4.03 6.51 1.48
CA PHE A 122 4.67 6.36 0.16
C PHE A 122 3.94 7.14 -0.95
N ASN A 123 3.14 8.16 -0.60
CA ASN A 123 2.46 8.96 -1.63
C ASN A 123 3.52 9.62 -2.54
N GLU A 124 3.42 9.38 -3.84
CA GLU A 124 4.37 9.84 -4.86
C GLU A 124 5.82 9.31 -4.71
N ALA A 125 6.03 8.22 -3.97
CA ALA A 125 7.28 7.42 -3.99
C ALA A 125 7.30 6.50 -5.20
N SER A 126 7.42 7.08 -6.40
CA SER A 126 7.06 6.46 -7.68
C SER A 126 7.78 5.16 -8.01
N VAL A 127 9.02 4.96 -7.54
CA VAL A 127 9.81 3.75 -7.82
C VAL A 127 9.83 2.72 -6.70
N PHE A 128 9.17 3.00 -5.56
CA PHE A 128 9.17 2.10 -4.42
C PHE A 128 8.46 0.78 -4.75
N ASN A 129 9.18 -0.33 -4.66
CA ASN A 129 8.67 -1.67 -4.94
C ASN A 129 9.45 -2.72 -4.13
N ARG A 130 9.51 -2.56 -2.81
CA ARG A 130 10.15 -3.52 -1.89
C ARG A 130 9.14 -4.19 -0.97
N PRO A 131 9.40 -5.46 -0.58
CA PRO A 131 8.54 -6.17 0.36
C PRO A 131 8.36 -5.39 1.67
N ILE A 132 7.11 -5.39 2.14
CA ILE A 132 6.62 -4.81 3.40
C ILE A 132 5.54 -5.71 4.01
N ASP A 133 5.55 -6.99 3.64
CA ASP A 133 4.57 -8.00 4.01
C ASP A 133 4.67 -8.43 5.48
N SER A 134 5.84 -8.23 6.12
CA SER A 134 6.04 -8.53 7.54
C SER A 134 5.61 -7.41 8.49
N TRP A 135 5.15 -6.28 7.97
CA TRP A 135 4.69 -5.18 8.79
C TRP A 135 3.41 -5.55 9.55
N ASN A 136 3.39 -5.26 10.85
CA ASN A 136 2.20 -5.33 11.65
C ASN A 136 1.40 -4.02 11.53
N THR A 137 0.19 -4.10 10.97
CA THR A 137 -0.71 -2.96 10.77
C THR A 137 -1.93 -2.96 11.69
N SER A 138 -2.01 -3.86 12.69
CA SER A 138 -3.22 -4.02 13.52
C SER A 138 -3.64 -2.75 14.29
N SER A 139 -2.67 -1.87 14.54
CA SER A 139 -2.84 -0.60 15.27
C SER A 139 -3.10 0.60 14.35
N VAL A 140 -3.06 0.41 13.02
CA VAL A 140 -3.22 1.49 12.04
C VAL A 140 -4.70 1.82 11.86
N ALA A 141 -5.07 3.08 12.09
CA ALA A 141 -6.46 3.53 12.02
C ALA A 141 -6.93 3.88 10.59
N THR A 142 -5.99 4.17 9.68
CA THR A 142 -6.28 4.66 8.32
C THR A 142 -5.12 4.37 7.37
N LEU A 143 -5.45 3.98 6.13
CA LEU A 143 -4.52 3.77 5.02
C LEU A 143 -4.58 4.90 3.99
N PHE A 144 -5.06 6.07 4.41
CA PHE A 144 -5.32 7.21 3.54
C PHE A 144 -4.08 7.60 2.74
N ARG A 145 -4.20 7.49 1.41
CA ARG A 145 -3.15 7.83 0.43
C ARG A 145 -1.81 7.14 0.65
N THR A 146 -1.73 6.02 1.35
CA THR A 146 -0.45 5.37 1.67
C THR A 146 0.40 5.06 0.44
N PHE A 147 -0.19 4.57 -0.67
CA PHE A 147 0.49 4.27 -1.94
C PHE A 147 -0.02 5.10 -3.11
N ARG A 148 -0.64 6.25 -2.85
CA ARG A 148 -1.14 7.10 -3.94
C ARG A 148 0.03 7.51 -4.85
N HIS A 149 -0.08 7.28 -6.16
CA HIS A 149 0.97 7.51 -7.16
C HIS A 149 2.32 6.82 -6.89
N ALA A 150 2.35 5.78 -6.05
CA ALA A 150 3.49 4.86 -5.96
C ALA A 150 3.45 3.91 -7.17
N SER A 151 3.74 4.45 -8.36
CA SER A 151 3.41 3.81 -9.63
C SER A 151 4.06 2.43 -9.84
N ALA A 152 5.25 2.19 -9.30
CA ALA A 152 5.95 0.91 -9.39
C ALA A 152 5.57 -0.12 -8.31
N PHE A 153 4.77 0.27 -7.30
CA PHE A 153 4.47 -0.60 -6.18
C PHE A 153 3.57 -1.77 -6.59
N ASN A 154 4.11 -2.98 -6.49
CA ASN A 154 3.41 -4.22 -6.76
C ASN A 154 3.99 -5.35 -5.88
N GLN A 155 3.75 -5.27 -4.56
CA GLN A 155 4.22 -6.23 -3.57
C GLN A 155 3.04 -6.89 -2.84
N PRO A 156 3.22 -8.12 -2.32
CA PRO A 156 2.17 -8.79 -1.55
C PRO A 156 1.97 -8.07 -0.20
N ILE A 157 0.72 -7.70 0.10
CA ILE A 157 0.31 -7.05 1.35
C ILE A 157 -1.04 -7.60 1.86
N ASP A 158 -1.44 -8.78 1.36
CA ASP A 158 -2.61 -9.53 1.83
C ASP A 158 -2.44 -10.00 3.30
N SER A 159 -1.22 -9.96 3.85
CA SER A 159 -0.93 -10.27 5.26
C SER A 159 -1.28 -9.14 6.23
N TRP A 160 -1.52 -7.92 5.73
CA TRP A 160 -1.81 -6.78 6.59
C TRP A 160 -3.14 -6.94 7.31
N ASN A 161 -3.13 -6.66 8.62
CA ASN A 161 -4.35 -6.61 9.41
C ASN A 161 -5.03 -5.25 9.22
N THR A 162 -6.23 -5.25 8.62
CA THR A 162 -7.03 -4.04 8.35
C THR A 162 -8.28 -3.91 9.23
N SER A 163 -8.48 -4.76 10.24
CA SER A 163 -9.73 -4.79 11.03
C SER A 163 -10.02 -3.47 11.77
N SER A 164 -8.96 -2.71 12.08
CA SER A 164 -9.02 -1.40 12.75
C SER A 164 -9.09 -0.21 11.79
N VAL A 165 -9.03 -0.43 10.47
CA VAL A 165 -8.93 0.64 9.47
C VAL A 165 -10.32 1.24 9.21
N ALA A 166 -10.47 2.53 9.54
CA ALA A 166 -11.72 3.26 9.32
C ALA A 166 -11.81 3.91 7.93
N SER A 167 -10.68 4.12 7.25
CA SER A 167 -10.62 4.76 5.92
C SER A 167 -9.49 4.19 5.08
N MET A 168 -9.80 3.84 3.84
CA MET A 168 -8.86 3.41 2.80
C MET A 168 -8.83 4.40 1.63
N ALA A 169 -9.35 5.61 1.83
CA ALA A 169 -9.56 6.51 0.70
C ALA A 169 -8.24 6.86 -0.01
N TRP A 170 -8.25 6.76 -1.33
CA TRP A 170 -7.10 6.96 -2.23
C TRP A 170 -5.88 6.05 -1.98
N THR A 171 -5.97 4.93 -1.24
CA THR A 171 -4.79 4.11 -0.88
C THR A 171 -3.93 3.71 -2.09
N PHE A 172 -4.54 3.20 -3.18
CA PHE A 172 -3.84 2.80 -4.41
C PHE A 172 -4.15 3.73 -5.59
N ASN A 173 -4.63 4.96 -5.33
CA ASN A 173 -4.97 5.90 -6.39
C ASN A 173 -3.72 6.21 -7.24
N GLY A 174 -3.72 5.84 -8.53
CA GLY A 174 -2.57 6.00 -9.41
C GLY A 174 -1.39 5.06 -9.15
N ALA A 175 -1.53 4.04 -8.28
CA ALA A 175 -0.58 2.95 -8.16
C ALA A 175 -0.72 2.01 -9.38
N SER A 176 -0.23 2.47 -10.53
CA SER A 176 -0.62 1.94 -11.84
C SER A 176 -0.26 0.47 -12.09
N THR A 177 0.76 -0.05 -11.40
CA THR A 177 1.23 -1.44 -11.54
C THR A 177 0.67 -2.40 -10.49
N PHE A 178 0.01 -1.91 -9.45
CA PHE A 178 -0.47 -2.73 -8.34
C PHE A 178 -1.53 -3.74 -8.80
N ASN A 179 -1.25 -5.03 -8.62
CA ASN A 179 -2.15 -6.13 -8.98
C ASN A 179 -1.94 -7.36 -8.07
N HIS A 180 -1.53 -7.17 -6.82
CA HIS A 180 -1.44 -8.26 -5.85
C HIS A 180 -2.78 -8.48 -5.11
N PRO A 181 -3.12 -9.73 -4.76
CA PRO A 181 -4.32 -10.03 -3.98
C PRO A 181 -4.36 -9.26 -2.66
N ILE A 182 -5.57 -8.83 -2.27
CA ILE A 182 -5.91 -8.15 -1.01
C ILE A 182 -7.33 -8.55 -0.56
N ASN A 183 -7.76 -9.75 -0.95
CA ASN A 183 -9.10 -10.27 -0.66
C ASN A 183 -9.21 -10.76 0.79
N SER A 184 -8.10 -10.88 1.53
CA SER A 184 -8.12 -11.22 2.95
C SER A 184 -8.45 -10.03 3.86
N TRP A 185 -8.37 -8.80 3.33
CA TRP A 185 -8.53 -7.59 4.12
C TRP A 185 -9.92 -7.52 4.75
N ASP A 186 -9.95 -7.33 6.07
CA ASP A 186 -11.17 -7.02 6.81
C ASP A 186 -11.55 -5.56 6.55
N THR A 187 -12.68 -5.36 5.87
CA THR A 187 -13.21 -4.03 5.53
C THR A 187 -14.46 -3.66 6.31
N SER A 188 -14.89 -4.49 7.28
CA SER A 188 -16.15 -4.31 8.02
C SER A 188 -16.22 -2.97 8.79
N SER A 189 -15.07 -2.42 9.20
CA SER A 189 -14.94 -1.12 9.87
C SER A 189 -14.76 0.08 8.91
N VAL A 190 -14.62 -0.14 7.61
CA VAL A 190 -14.24 0.90 6.65
C VAL A 190 -15.43 1.79 6.29
N ALA A 191 -15.36 3.07 6.65
CA ALA A 191 -16.38 4.06 6.31
C ALA A 191 -16.18 4.68 4.92
N SER A 192 -14.95 4.73 4.40
CA SER A 192 -14.63 5.37 3.13
C SER A 192 -13.68 4.52 2.27
N MET A 193 -14.17 4.16 1.09
CA MET A 193 -13.47 3.47 0.00
C MET A 193 -13.29 4.36 -1.24
N ARG A 194 -13.43 5.67 -1.06
CA ARG A 194 -13.32 6.65 -2.14
C ARG A 194 -11.98 6.52 -2.87
N ASP A 195 -12.04 6.43 -4.20
CA ASP A 195 -10.88 6.46 -5.09
C ASP A 195 -9.80 5.38 -4.81
N ILE A 196 -10.06 4.29 -4.06
CA ILE A 196 -9.03 3.30 -3.68
C ILE A 196 -8.17 2.88 -4.88
N PHE A 197 -8.80 2.47 -5.99
CA PHE A 197 -8.15 1.98 -7.22
C PHE A 197 -8.29 2.96 -8.39
N SER A 198 -8.65 4.22 -8.13
CA SER A 198 -8.77 5.23 -9.17
C SER A 198 -7.42 5.38 -9.88
N TYR A 199 -7.36 5.15 -11.20
CA TYR A 199 -6.16 5.09 -12.04
C TYR A 199 -5.15 3.97 -11.69
N ALA A 200 -5.54 2.94 -10.93
CA ALA A 200 -4.74 1.72 -10.75
C ALA A 200 -4.91 0.81 -11.97
N TYR A 201 -4.23 1.14 -13.07
CA TYR A 201 -4.47 0.56 -14.39
C TYR A 201 -4.39 -0.97 -14.46
N ALA A 202 -3.45 -1.58 -13.71
CA ALA A 202 -3.21 -3.01 -13.72
C ALA A 202 -4.11 -3.83 -12.77
N PHE A 203 -4.84 -3.19 -11.86
CA PHE A 203 -5.56 -3.90 -10.80
C PHE A 203 -6.72 -4.74 -11.34
N ASN A 204 -6.66 -6.05 -11.12
CA ASN A 204 -7.70 -7.01 -11.51
C ASN A 204 -7.82 -8.19 -10.52
N GLN A 205 -7.66 -7.91 -9.22
CA GLN A 205 -7.73 -8.92 -8.17
C GLN A 205 -9.13 -9.07 -7.57
N PRO A 206 -9.48 -10.23 -6.99
CA PRO A 206 -10.75 -10.39 -6.29
C PRO A 206 -10.80 -9.48 -5.07
N ILE A 207 -11.99 -8.94 -4.83
CA ILE A 207 -12.38 -8.17 -3.62
C ILE A 207 -13.81 -8.54 -3.20
N ASP A 208 -14.29 -9.71 -3.62
CA ASP A 208 -15.67 -10.18 -3.39
C ASP A 208 -15.95 -10.57 -1.94
N SER A 209 -14.91 -10.73 -1.12
CA SER A 209 -15.03 -10.95 0.33
C SER A 209 -15.22 -9.66 1.12
N TRP A 210 -15.01 -8.48 0.52
CA TRP A 210 -15.03 -7.22 1.25
C TRP A 210 -16.44 -6.90 1.76
N ASP A 211 -16.54 -6.72 3.07
CA ASP A 211 -17.74 -6.19 3.72
C ASP A 211 -17.82 -4.68 3.48
N THR A 212 -18.86 -4.25 2.76
CA THR A 212 -19.12 -2.84 2.46
C THR A 212 -20.30 -2.26 3.24
N SER A 213 -20.82 -2.97 4.25
CA SER A 213 -22.00 -2.55 5.02
C SER A 213 -21.81 -1.22 5.78
N SER A 214 -20.58 -0.93 6.22
CA SER A 214 -20.21 0.33 6.88
C SER A 214 -19.81 1.47 5.94
N VAL A 215 -19.69 1.19 4.63
CA VAL A 215 -19.16 2.16 3.66
C VAL A 215 -20.20 3.24 3.36
N THR A 216 -19.83 4.49 3.64
CA THR A 216 -20.66 5.68 3.33
C THR A 216 -20.15 6.45 2.11
N ASN A 217 -18.91 6.19 1.67
CA ASN A 217 -18.30 6.88 0.53
C ASN A 217 -17.45 5.92 -0.31
N ILE A 218 -17.96 5.58 -1.50
CA ILE A 218 -17.30 4.68 -2.48
C ILE A 218 -17.02 5.38 -3.82
N GLY A 219 -17.13 6.71 -3.85
CA GLY A 219 -17.02 7.48 -5.09
C GLY A 219 -15.71 7.22 -5.83
N TYR A 220 -15.80 7.08 -7.16
CA TYR A 220 -14.65 6.96 -8.06
C TYR A 220 -13.69 5.79 -7.75
N MET A 221 -14.10 4.79 -6.95
CA MET A 221 -13.24 3.67 -6.51
C MET A 221 -12.44 3.03 -7.66
N PHE A 222 -13.04 2.90 -8.85
CA PHE A 222 -12.43 2.31 -10.05
C PHE A 222 -12.32 3.27 -11.24
N LEU A 223 -12.37 4.59 -11.00
CA LEU A 223 -12.25 5.57 -12.10
C LEU A 223 -10.91 5.36 -12.84
N GLY A 224 -10.96 4.98 -14.11
CA GLY A 224 -9.75 4.73 -14.90
C GLY A 224 -9.00 3.43 -14.58
N ALA A 225 -9.54 2.53 -13.76
CA ALA A 225 -8.94 1.20 -13.52
C ALA A 225 -9.25 0.23 -14.68
N HIS A 226 -8.55 0.38 -15.81
CA HIS A 226 -8.91 -0.27 -17.09
C HIS A 226 -8.88 -1.80 -17.07
N ALA A 227 -7.99 -2.43 -16.28
CA ALA A 227 -7.91 -3.89 -16.20
C ALA A 227 -8.99 -4.52 -15.33
N TYR A 228 -9.67 -3.74 -14.48
CA TYR A 228 -10.65 -4.29 -13.53
C TYR A 228 -11.92 -4.74 -14.26
N ASN A 229 -12.14 -6.05 -14.34
CA ASN A 229 -13.31 -6.64 -14.98
C ASN A 229 -14.04 -7.62 -14.04
N PRO A 230 -15.14 -7.23 -13.39
CA PRO A 230 -15.84 -8.11 -12.45
C PRO A 230 -16.74 -9.17 -13.11
N SER A 231 -17.10 -9.04 -14.39
CA SER A 231 -18.09 -9.92 -15.03
C SER A 231 -17.51 -11.26 -15.50
N GLU A 232 -16.23 -11.32 -15.85
CA GLU A 232 -15.53 -12.54 -16.30
C GLU A 232 -15.23 -13.55 -15.17
N ARG A 233 -15.45 -13.17 -13.91
CA ARG A 233 -15.15 -14.00 -12.74
C ARG A 233 -16.29 -14.93 -12.31
N SER A 234 -17.51 -14.65 -12.75
CA SER A 234 -18.70 -15.48 -12.46
C SER A 234 -18.79 -16.76 -13.31
N SER A 235 -17.88 -16.95 -14.26
CA SER A 235 -17.92 -17.99 -15.29
C SER A 235 -16.80 -19.04 -15.19
N GLN A 236 -16.01 -19.08 -14.10
CA GLN A 236 -15.10 -20.21 -13.88
C GLN A 236 -15.92 -21.46 -13.53
N PRO A 237 -15.83 -22.56 -14.32
CA PRO A 237 -16.55 -23.79 -14.00
C PRO A 237 -15.85 -24.46 -12.82
N SER A 238 -16.60 -24.70 -11.74
CA SER A 238 -16.25 -25.68 -10.74
C SER A 238 -16.16 -27.06 -11.42
N SER A 239 -14.97 -27.65 -11.41
CA SER A 239 -14.77 -29.02 -11.88
C SER A 239 -15.42 -30.00 -10.92
N SER A 240 -16.69 -30.34 -11.16
CA SER A 240 -17.23 -31.64 -10.77
C SER A 240 -18.37 -32.01 -11.73
N SER A 241 -18.33 -33.28 -12.10
CA SER A 241 -19.01 -33.91 -13.22
C SER A 241 -20.50 -34.21 -12.99
N GLN A 242 -21.23 -34.13 -14.10
CA GLN A 242 -22.48 -34.81 -14.52
C GLN A 242 -23.85 -34.13 -14.36
N PRO A 243 -24.78 -34.42 -15.31
CA PRO A 243 -25.92 -33.56 -15.61
C PRO A 243 -27.24 -34.10 -15.04
N SER A 244 -28.11 -33.20 -14.58
CA SER A 244 -29.55 -33.50 -14.49
C SER A 244 -30.38 -32.22 -14.43
N SER A 245 -31.24 -32.08 -15.44
CA SER A 245 -32.62 -31.54 -15.40
C SER A 245 -32.95 -30.37 -14.46
N GLN A 246 -33.32 -29.22 -15.05
CA GLN A 246 -34.21 -28.24 -14.41
C GLN A 246 -35.62 -28.84 -14.20
N PRO A 247 -36.41 -28.33 -13.22
CA PRO A 247 -37.23 -27.14 -13.47
C PRO A 247 -37.19 -26.06 -12.38
N SER A 248 -37.20 -24.81 -12.87
CA SER A 248 -37.82 -23.58 -12.34
C SER A 248 -38.36 -23.51 -10.89
N SER A 249 -37.86 -22.52 -10.15
CA SER A 249 -38.70 -21.66 -9.28
C SER A 249 -38.02 -20.28 -9.07
N GLN A 250 -38.74 -19.24 -9.51
CA GLN A 250 -38.74 -17.80 -9.19
C GLN A 250 -37.52 -17.16 -8.44
N PRO A 251 -37.05 -15.96 -8.88
CA PRO A 251 -35.94 -15.28 -8.22
C PRO A 251 -36.39 -14.67 -6.89
N SER A 252 -35.86 -15.18 -5.78
CA SER A 252 -35.97 -14.53 -4.48
C SER A 252 -35.17 -13.22 -4.49
N THR A 253 -35.87 -12.10 -4.40
CA THR A 253 -35.35 -10.74 -4.28
C THR A 253 -34.84 -10.44 -2.87
N ILE A 254 -33.83 -11.18 -2.42
CA ILE A 254 -32.94 -10.81 -1.31
C ILE A 254 -31.57 -11.36 -1.69
N CYS A 255 -30.63 -10.48 -2.01
CA CYS A 255 -29.37 -10.84 -2.62
C CYS A 255 -28.21 -10.38 -1.72
N ASP A 256 -27.92 -11.18 -0.70
CA ASP A 256 -26.90 -10.93 0.34
C ASP A 256 -25.48 -11.29 -0.11
N SER A 257 -25.08 -10.90 -1.33
CA SER A 257 -23.69 -11.11 -1.79
C SER A 257 -23.08 -9.81 -2.31
N ALA A 258 -21.77 -9.63 -2.06
CA ALA A 258 -20.97 -8.52 -2.60
C ALA A 258 -21.11 -8.39 -4.13
N ALA A 259 -21.40 -9.50 -4.84
CA ALA A 259 -21.71 -9.52 -6.26
C ALA A 259 -22.98 -8.69 -6.62
N CYS A 260 -23.96 -8.59 -5.73
CA CYS A 260 -25.17 -7.82 -5.96
C CYS A 260 -24.96 -6.31 -5.67
N MET A 261 -24.14 -5.96 -4.68
CA MET A 261 -23.73 -4.56 -4.46
C MET A 261 -22.79 -4.06 -5.56
N LEU A 262 -21.91 -4.91 -6.10
CA LEU A 262 -21.03 -4.54 -7.21
C LEU A 262 -21.81 -4.30 -8.51
N ARG A 263 -22.93 -5.01 -8.73
CA ARG A 263 -23.92 -4.67 -9.78
C ARG A 263 -24.55 -3.30 -9.55
N PHE A 264 -24.83 -2.93 -8.30
CA PHE A 264 -25.34 -1.60 -7.93
C PHE A 264 -24.29 -0.49 -8.11
N ILE A 265 -23.01 -0.76 -7.77
CA ILE A 265 -21.87 0.13 -8.01
C ILE A 265 -21.63 0.32 -9.51
N MET A 266 -21.73 -0.76 -10.31
CA MET A 266 -21.70 -0.68 -11.77
C MET A 266 -22.88 0.11 -12.35
N LEU A 267 -24.09 -0.04 -11.79
CA LEU A 267 -25.25 0.79 -12.13
C LEU A 267 -24.98 2.27 -11.84
N MET A 268 -24.39 2.61 -10.69
CA MET A 268 -24.01 3.98 -10.33
C MET A 268 -22.86 4.54 -11.19
N LEU A 269 -21.91 3.71 -11.63
CA LEU A 269 -20.83 4.11 -12.54
C LEU A 269 -21.34 4.34 -13.97
N SER A 270 -22.33 3.54 -14.41
CA SER A 270 -22.97 3.70 -15.73
C SER A 270 -23.83 4.97 -15.83
N THR A 271 -24.48 5.39 -14.73
CA THR A 271 -25.30 6.62 -14.71
C THR A 271 -24.44 7.89 -14.64
N ASN A 272 -23.24 7.83 -14.06
CA ASN A 272 -22.34 8.98 -14.03
C ASN A 272 -21.67 9.28 -15.39
N GLN A 273 -21.56 8.29 -16.29
CA GLN A 273 -21.24 8.55 -17.70
C GLN A 273 -22.41 9.17 -18.48
N LEU A 274 -23.67 8.90 -18.08
CA LEU A 274 -24.82 9.59 -18.67
C LEU A 274 -24.88 11.07 -18.26
N ILE A 275 -24.42 11.45 -17.07
CA ILE A 275 -24.45 12.86 -16.62
C ILE A 275 -23.46 13.72 -17.44
N HIS A 276 -22.34 13.17 -17.89
CA HIS A 276 -21.45 13.87 -18.83
C HIS A 276 -21.92 13.81 -20.30
N GLY A 277 -22.69 12.79 -20.69
CA GLY A 277 -23.30 12.70 -22.02
C GLY A 277 -24.51 13.63 -22.23
N ILE A 278 -25.25 13.98 -21.17
CA ILE A 278 -26.44 14.84 -21.26
C ILE A 278 -26.06 16.34 -21.30
N LEU A 279 -24.87 16.73 -20.83
CA LEU A 279 -24.40 18.13 -20.88
C LEU A 279 -23.81 18.56 -22.23
N GLN A 280 -23.60 17.65 -23.19
CA GLN A 280 -23.14 17.96 -24.54
C GLN A 280 -24.25 17.96 -25.60
N VAL A 281 -25.49 17.59 -25.24
CA VAL A 281 -26.65 17.61 -26.16
C VAL A 281 -27.54 18.86 -25.96
N SER A 282 -27.21 19.76 -25.03
CA SER A 282 -27.95 21.03 -24.85
C SER A 282 -27.27 22.26 -25.46
N LYS A 283 -26.28 22.10 -26.34
CA LYS A 283 -25.65 23.19 -27.10
C LYS A 283 -25.26 22.74 -28.52
N THR A 284 -26.24 22.49 -29.37
CA THR A 284 -26.21 22.70 -30.83
C THR A 284 -27.63 22.66 -31.34
#